data_AF-A0A7X2SZU7-F1
#
_entry.id   AF-A0A7X2SZU7-F1
#
_cell.length_a   1.000
_cell.length_b   1.000
_cell.length_c   1.000
_cell.angle_alpha   90.00
_cell.angle_beta   90.00
_cell.angle_gamma   90.00
#
_symmetry.space_group_name_H-M   'P 1'
#
loop_
_entity.id
_entity.type
_entity.pdbx_description
1 polymer ?
#
loop_
_entity_poly.entity_id
_entity_poly.type
_entity_poly.pdbx_seq_one_letter_code
_entity_poly.pdbx_strand_id
1 'polypeptide(L)'
;MDKDAITEFLLENGLSDVDIVKEGENYVTMSFFYDFDKDEIDAARSYATEEGDYDESSIEWYSEFFLPYLTDIATDNVSDILGDLADEFSCEFDMKQESLDASGYDSMKFYVALSDEELDTDSQDYF
;
A
#
# COMPACT_ATOMS: atom_id res chain seq x y z
N MET A 1 12.99 -17.54 -1.68
CA MET A 1 11.54 -17.23 -1.71
C MET A 1 10.75 -18.05 -2.72
N ASP A 2 9.54 -18.48 -2.34
CA ASP A 2 8.54 -19.09 -3.22
C ASP A 2 7.53 -18.02 -3.68
N LYS A 3 7.68 -17.55 -4.92
CA LYS A 3 6.90 -16.41 -5.44
C LYS A 3 5.43 -16.73 -5.65
N ASP A 4 5.11 -17.99 -5.97
CA ASP A 4 3.71 -18.39 -6.18
C ASP A 4 2.97 -18.39 -4.84
N ALA A 5 3.61 -18.91 -3.78
CA ALA A 5 3.07 -18.88 -2.42
C ALA A 5 2.91 -17.45 -1.88
N ILE A 6 3.89 -16.57 -2.12
CA ILE A 6 3.80 -15.15 -1.74
C ILE A 6 2.65 -14.46 -2.48
N THR A 7 2.50 -14.73 -3.78
CA THR A 7 1.39 -14.17 -4.57
C THR A 7 0.04 -14.61 -4.02
N GLU A 8 -0.10 -15.89 -3.68
CA GLU A 8 -1.32 -16.44 -3.09
C GLU A 8 -1.61 -15.79 -1.73
N PHE A 9 -0.60 -15.65 -0.86
CA PHE A 9 -0.73 -14.96 0.42
C PHE A 9 -1.27 -13.54 0.27
N LEU A 10 -0.70 -12.74 -0.64
CA LEU A 10 -1.12 -11.36 -0.86
C LEU A 10 -2.59 -11.29 -1.32
N LEU A 11 -2.99 -12.17 -2.24
CA LEU A 11 -4.37 -12.26 -2.73
C LEU A 11 -5.36 -12.71 -1.63
N GLU A 12 -4.99 -13.68 -0.80
CA GLU A 12 -5.82 -14.16 0.30
C GLU A 12 -6.04 -13.10 1.39
N ASN A 13 -5.08 -12.17 1.54
CA ASN A 13 -5.16 -11.05 2.48
C ASN A 13 -5.81 -9.78 1.89
N GLY A 14 -6.46 -9.89 0.73
CA GLY A 14 -7.29 -8.81 0.19
C GLY A 14 -6.57 -7.82 -0.72
N LEU A 15 -5.31 -8.09 -1.09
CA LEU A 15 -4.61 -7.31 -2.11
C LEU A 15 -4.99 -7.82 -3.50
N SER A 16 -5.10 -6.92 -4.47
CA SER A 16 -5.54 -7.21 -5.83
C SER A 16 -4.44 -6.95 -6.86
N ASP A 17 -4.59 -7.55 -8.04
CA ASP A 17 -3.69 -7.37 -9.20
C ASP A 17 -2.19 -7.49 -8.85
N VAL A 18 -1.84 -8.58 -8.16
CA VAL A 18 -0.46 -8.89 -7.77
C VAL A 18 0.37 -9.29 -9.00
N ASP A 19 1.40 -8.51 -9.29
CA ASP A 19 2.31 -8.69 -10.42
C ASP A 19 3.78 -8.65 -9.97
N ILE A 20 4.64 -9.47 -10.56
CA ILE A 20 6.10 -9.35 -10.39
C ILE A 20 6.61 -8.27 -11.36
N VAL A 21 7.19 -7.20 -10.81
CA VAL A 21 7.69 -6.07 -11.61
C VAL A 21 9.21 -6.13 -11.85
N LYS A 22 9.96 -6.75 -10.93
CA LYS A 22 11.42 -6.84 -11.02
C LYS A 22 11.95 -8.06 -10.29
N GLU A 23 13.03 -8.63 -10.82
CA GLU A 23 13.76 -9.71 -10.17
C GLU A 23 15.25 -9.36 -10.15
N GLY A 24 15.85 -9.36 -8.96
CA GLY A 24 17.28 -9.24 -8.73
C GLY A 24 17.92 -10.59 -8.42
N GLU A 25 19.22 -10.60 -8.08
CA GLU A 25 19.88 -11.83 -7.65
C GLU A 25 19.34 -12.35 -6.30
N ASN A 26 19.02 -11.44 -5.37
CA ASN A 26 18.61 -11.78 -4.00
C ASN A 26 17.25 -11.19 -3.59
N TYR A 27 16.57 -10.47 -4.50
CA TYR A 27 15.28 -9.84 -4.20
C TYR A 27 14.27 -10.03 -5.33
N VAL A 28 12.99 -9.94 -4.99
CA VAL A 28 11.88 -9.81 -5.93
C VAL A 28 11.07 -8.57 -5.59
N THR A 29 10.71 -7.78 -6.59
CA THR A 29 9.79 -6.66 -6.42
C THR A 29 8.45 -7.03 -7.03
N MET A 30 7.39 -6.87 -6.25
CA MET A 30 6.01 -7.12 -6.66
C MET A 30 5.21 -5.83 -6.55
N SER A 31 4.21 -5.65 -7.40
CA SER A 31 3.21 -4.59 -7.28
C SER A 31 1.83 -5.17 -7.06
N PHE A 32 0.99 -4.45 -6.34
CA PHE A 32 -0.39 -4.83 -6.07
C PHE A 32 -1.22 -3.59 -5.75
N PHE A 33 -2.53 -3.77 -5.67
CA PHE A 33 -3.48 -2.73 -5.28
C PHE A 33 -4.13 -3.07 -3.94
N TYR A 34 -4.35 -2.02 -3.15
CA TYR A 34 -5.23 -2.03 -2.00
C TYR A 34 -6.52 -1.31 -2.39
N ASP A 35 -7.65 -2.03 -2.40
CA ASP A 35 -8.96 -1.48 -2.73
C ASP A 35 -9.67 -1.03 -1.45
N PHE A 36 -9.98 0.26 -1.34
CA PHE A 36 -10.65 0.78 -0.16
C PHE A 36 -12.09 0.30 -0.10
N ASP A 37 -12.50 -0.19 1.07
CA ASP A 37 -13.89 -0.50 1.30
C ASP A 37 -14.71 0.78 1.57
N LYS A 38 -16.03 0.61 1.57
CA LYS A 38 -16.93 1.73 1.76
C LYS A 38 -16.78 2.37 3.15
N ASP A 39 -16.57 1.55 4.18
CA ASP A 39 -16.50 2.01 5.56
C ASP A 39 -15.22 2.82 5.78
N GLU A 40 -14.11 2.45 5.14
CA GLU A 40 -12.86 3.21 5.12
C GLU A 40 -13.02 4.57 4.42
N ILE A 41 -13.66 4.59 3.24
CA ILE A 41 -13.96 5.84 2.52
C ILE A 41 -14.87 6.74 3.36
N ASP A 42 -15.92 6.18 3.97
CA ASP A 42 -16.86 6.93 4.80
C ASP A 42 -16.18 7.46 6.08
N ALA A 43 -15.26 6.70 6.68
CA ALA A 43 -14.45 7.14 7.82
C ALA A 43 -13.53 8.31 7.43
N ALA A 44 -12.82 8.20 6.30
CA ALA A 44 -11.98 9.27 5.78
C ALA A 44 -12.78 10.55 5.46
N ARG A 45 -13.98 10.40 4.88
CA ARG A 45 -14.90 11.52 4.64
C ARG A 45 -15.31 12.20 5.94
N SER A 46 -15.71 11.41 6.94
CA SER A 46 -16.11 11.93 8.25
C SER A 46 -14.97 12.72 8.89
N TYR A 47 -13.77 12.14 8.92
CA TYR A 47 -12.57 12.79 9.45
C TYR A 47 -12.30 14.13 8.75
N ALA A 48 -12.26 14.13 7.42
CA ALA A 48 -11.93 15.33 6.65
C ALA A 48 -12.98 16.44 6.80
N THR A 49 -14.26 16.10 6.91
CA THR A 49 -15.33 17.06 7.15
C THR A 49 -15.38 17.58 8.59
N GLU A 50 -14.93 16.78 9.57
CA GLU A 50 -14.88 17.21 10.98
C GLU A 50 -13.65 18.06 11.30
N GLU A 51 -12.49 17.73 10.71
CA GLU A 51 -11.23 18.44 10.95
C GLU A 51 -11.01 19.63 10.00
N GLY A 52 -11.60 19.59 8.81
CA GLY A 52 -11.48 20.64 7.80
C GLY A 52 -12.57 21.70 7.88
N ASP A 53 -12.19 22.97 7.78
CA ASP A 53 -13.13 24.10 7.59
C ASP A 53 -13.47 24.35 6.10
N TYR A 54 -13.12 23.41 5.23
CA TYR A 54 -13.29 23.52 3.78
C TYR A 54 -14.59 22.86 3.30
N ASP A 55 -15.09 23.29 2.13
CA ASP A 55 -16.25 22.67 1.50
C ASP A 55 -15.92 21.23 1.07
N GLU A 56 -16.81 20.29 1.39
CA GLU A 56 -16.70 18.91 0.93
C GLU A 56 -16.72 18.91 -0.61
N SER A 57 -15.58 18.59 -1.22
CA SER A 57 -15.25 18.65 -2.67
C SER A 57 -14.21 19.70 -3.08
N SER A 58 -13.75 20.56 -2.17
CA SER A 58 -12.64 21.48 -2.49
C SER A 58 -11.32 20.73 -2.63
N ILE A 59 -10.39 21.34 -3.38
CA ILE A 59 -9.05 20.77 -3.56
C ILE A 59 -8.35 20.64 -2.19
N GLU A 60 -8.51 21.64 -1.34
CA GLU A 60 -7.95 21.70 0.01
C GLU A 60 -8.50 20.58 0.90
N TRP A 61 -9.82 20.32 0.86
CA TRP A 61 -10.45 19.21 1.61
C TRP A 61 -9.86 17.86 1.18
N TYR A 62 -9.69 17.66 -0.12
CA TYR A 62 -9.07 16.45 -0.67
C TYR A 62 -7.59 16.32 -0.26
N SER A 63 -6.78 17.35 -0.52
CA SER A 63 -5.33 17.25 -0.39
C SER A 63 -4.81 17.34 1.05
N GLU A 64 -5.51 18.07 1.93
CA GLU A 64 -5.02 18.31 3.30
C GLU A 64 -5.58 17.30 4.31
N PHE A 65 -6.73 16.66 4.03
CA PHE A 65 -7.40 15.79 4.99
C PHE A 65 -7.79 14.43 4.42
N PHE A 66 -8.61 14.40 3.36
CA PHE A 66 -9.21 13.15 2.89
C PHE A 66 -8.20 12.16 2.30
N LEU A 67 -7.39 12.59 1.32
CA LEU A 67 -6.40 11.73 0.68
C LEU A 67 -5.26 11.34 1.63
N PRO A 68 -4.73 12.24 2.50
CA PRO A 68 -3.78 11.84 3.54
C PRO A 68 -4.34 10.76 4.47
N TYR A 69 -5.59 10.90 4.92
CA TYR A 69 -6.19 9.91 5.82
C TYR A 69 -6.39 8.55 5.15
N LEU A 70 -6.83 8.52 3.88
CA LEU A 70 -6.88 7.27 3.11
C LEU A 70 -5.48 6.66 2.91
N THR A 71 -4.48 7.50 2.65
CA THR A 71 -3.09 7.05 2.52
C THR A 71 -2.62 6.37 3.80
N ASP A 72 -2.92 6.95 4.96
CA ASP A 72 -2.56 6.38 6.27
C ASP A 72 -3.25 5.03 6.47
N ILE A 73 -4.56 4.93 6.21
CA ILE A 73 -5.31 3.66 6.31
C ILE A 73 -4.67 2.56 5.46
N ALA A 74 -4.45 2.84 4.16
CA ALA A 74 -3.89 1.84 3.26
C ALA A 74 -2.46 1.46 3.68
N THR A 75 -1.64 2.44 4.08
CA THR A 75 -0.26 2.19 4.51
C THR A 75 -0.22 1.31 5.75
N ASP A 76 -1.06 1.58 6.75
CA ASP A 76 -1.14 0.79 7.98
C ASP A 76 -1.59 -0.65 7.67
N ASN A 77 -2.69 -0.81 6.94
CA ASN A 77 -3.23 -2.13 6.61
C ASN A 77 -2.26 -2.98 5.77
N VAL A 78 -1.64 -2.37 4.74
CA VAL A 78 -0.65 -3.07 3.92
C VAL A 78 0.60 -3.40 4.73
N SER A 79 1.06 -2.50 5.62
CA SER A 79 2.24 -2.77 6.46
C SER A 79 2.00 -3.95 7.41
N ASP A 80 0.80 -4.07 7.98
CA ASP A 80 0.42 -5.22 8.81
C ASP A 80 0.44 -6.52 7.99
N ILE A 81 -0.16 -6.53 6.79
CA ILE A 81 -0.13 -7.69 5.87
C ILE A 81 1.30 -8.09 5.50
N LEU A 82 2.15 -7.11 5.17
CA LEU A 82 3.54 -7.35 4.82
C LEU A 82 4.38 -7.82 6.02
N GLY A 83 4.04 -7.38 7.24
CA GLY A 83 4.63 -7.89 8.47
C GLY A 83 4.33 -9.37 8.69
N ASP A 84 3.07 -9.77 8.53
CA ASP A 84 2.66 -11.18 8.61
C ASP A 84 3.33 -12.03 7.52
N LEU A 85 3.45 -11.50 6.30
CA LEU A 85 4.16 -12.13 5.19
C LEU A 85 5.65 -12.33 5.55
N ALA A 86 6.32 -11.29 6.04
CA ALA A 86 7.73 -11.33 6.40
C ALA A 86 8.01 -12.41 7.46
N ASP A 87 7.14 -12.52 8.46
CA ASP A 87 7.21 -13.56 9.49
C ASP A 87 6.98 -14.96 8.91
N GLU A 88 5.97 -15.13 8.03
CA GLU A 88 5.64 -16.44 7.43
C GLU A 88 6.74 -16.95 6.51
N PHE A 89 7.28 -16.09 5.65
CA PHE A 89 8.29 -16.45 4.65
C PHE A 89 9.72 -16.24 5.12
N SER A 90 9.92 -15.72 6.34
CA SER A 90 11.24 -15.40 6.92
C SER A 90 12.08 -14.51 6.00
N CYS A 91 11.47 -13.43 5.50
CA CYS A 91 12.10 -12.47 4.59
C CYS A 91 12.00 -11.03 5.13
N GLU A 92 12.86 -10.16 4.61
CA GLU A 92 12.78 -8.71 4.82
C GLU A 92 11.96 -8.05 3.70
N PHE A 93 11.33 -6.92 4.01
CA PHE A 93 10.61 -6.14 3.01
C PHE A 93 10.92 -4.64 3.08
N ASP A 94 10.84 -3.99 1.92
CA ASP A 94 10.75 -2.54 1.79
C ASP A 94 9.58 -2.19 0.88
N MET A 95 8.89 -1.09 1.17
CA MET A 95 7.63 -0.74 0.52
C MET A 95 7.64 0.68 -0.04
N LYS A 96 7.04 0.86 -1.21
CA LYS A 96 6.69 2.16 -1.79
C LYS A 96 5.25 2.16 -2.26
N GLN A 97 4.70 3.36 -2.36
CA GLN A 97 3.30 3.56 -2.73
C GLN A 97 3.16 4.73 -3.72
N GLU A 98 2.19 4.64 -4.61
CA GLU A 98 1.81 5.75 -5.48
C GLU A 98 0.88 6.72 -4.75
N SER A 99 0.99 8.01 -5.06
CA SER A 99 0.12 9.01 -4.45
C SER A 99 -1.30 8.90 -4.99
N LEU A 100 -2.29 8.98 -4.10
CA LEU A 100 -3.70 9.07 -4.47
C LEU A 100 -4.03 10.42 -5.11
N ASP A 101 -5.07 10.42 -5.94
CA ASP A 101 -5.63 11.64 -6.52
C ASP A 101 -7.16 11.67 -6.38
N ALA A 102 -7.74 12.87 -6.43
CA ALA A 102 -9.18 13.05 -6.24
C ALA A 102 -10.06 12.38 -7.32
N SER A 103 -9.47 11.97 -8.46
CA SER A 103 -10.16 11.24 -9.53
C SER A 103 -9.99 9.72 -9.47
N GLY A 104 -9.10 9.21 -8.62
CA GLY A 104 -8.81 7.78 -8.44
C GLY A 104 -8.26 7.51 -7.03
N TYR A 105 -9.15 7.57 -6.04
CA TYR A 105 -8.85 7.27 -4.63
C TYR A 105 -9.51 5.97 -4.13
N ASP A 106 -10.20 5.25 -5.01
CA ASP A 106 -10.88 3.98 -4.73
C ASP A 106 -9.90 2.83 -4.51
N SER A 107 -8.67 2.97 -5.01
CA SER A 107 -7.58 2.02 -4.77
C SER A 107 -6.23 2.74 -4.67
N MET A 108 -5.27 2.10 -4.02
CA MET A 108 -3.90 2.58 -3.88
C MET A 108 -2.91 1.54 -4.36
N LYS A 109 -1.97 1.94 -5.22
CA LYS A 109 -0.95 1.03 -5.75
C LYS A 109 0.29 1.02 -4.86
N PHE A 110 0.75 -0.19 -4.56
CA PHE A 110 1.97 -0.45 -3.80
C PHE A 110 2.97 -1.23 -4.63
N TYR A 111 4.24 -1.06 -4.25
CA TYR A 111 5.36 -1.87 -4.67
C TYR A 111 6.06 -2.36 -3.41
N VAL A 112 6.35 -3.66 -3.34
CA VAL A 112 7.12 -4.26 -2.26
C VAL A 112 8.34 -4.97 -2.84
N ALA A 113 9.50 -4.70 -2.26
CA ALA A 113 10.72 -5.47 -2.48
C ALA A 113 10.86 -6.49 -1.35
N LEU A 114 11.05 -7.76 -1.68
CA LEU A 114 11.18 -8.87 -0.74
C LEU A 114 12.55 -9.53 -0.93
N SER A 115 13.23 -9.86 0.17
CA SER A 115 14.56 -10.45 0.15
C SER A 115 14.78 -11.42 1.32
N ASP A 116 15.49 -12.52 1.06
CA ASP A 116 15.95 -13.44 2.11
C ASP A 116 17.18 -12.85 2.89
N GLU A 117 17.71 -11.71 2.42
CA GLU A 117 18.82 -10.95 3.00
C GLU A 117 18.37 -9.53 3.41
N GLU A 118 19.16 -8.87 4.27
CA GLU A 118 18.92 -7.49 4.71
C GLU A 118 18.80 -6.53 3.51
N LEU A 119 17.68 -5.78 3.47
CA LEU A 119 17.45 -4.74 2.47
C LEU A 119 18.02 -3.41 2.94
N ASP A 120 18.67 -2.69 2.02
CA ASP A 120 19.01 -1.28 2.20
C ASP A 120 17.79 -0.41 1.87
N THR A 121 17.02 -0.04 2.87
CA THR A 121 15.77 0.74 2.72
C THR A 121 15.99 2.13 2.11
N ASP A 122 17.22 2.65 2.10
CA ASP A 122 17.54 3.92 1.44
C ASP A 122 17.78 3.74 -0.08
N SER A 123 17.90 2.50 -0.56
CA SER A 123 18.21 2.19 -1.95
C SER A 123 17.01 2.36 -2.87
N GLN A 124 17.20 3.09 -3.96
CA GLN A 124 16.23 3.18 -5.04
C GLN A 124 16.31 2.00 -6.01
N ASP A 125 17.33 1.15 -5.88
CA ASP A 125 17.57 0.07 -6.85
C ASP A 125 16.52 -1.04 -6.82
N TYR A 126 15.65 -1.09 -5.81
CA TYR A 126 14.59 -2.09 -5.72
C TYR A 126 13.30 -1.71 -6.46
N PHE A 127 13.13 -0.45 -6.87
CA PHE A 127 11.87 0.08 -7.43
C PHE A 127 12.05 0.75 -8.79
#